data_AF-A0A7J8HS25-F1
#
_entry.id   AF-A0A7J8HS25-F1
#
_cell.length_a   1.000
_cell.length_b   1.000
_cell.length_c   1.000
_cell.angle_alpha   90.00
_cell.angle_beta   90.00
_cell.angle_gamma   90.00
#
_symmetry.space_group_name_H-M   'P 1'
#
loop_
_entity.id
_entity.type
_entity.pdbx_description
1 polymer ?
#
loop_
_entity_poly.entity_id
_entity_poly.type
_entity_poly.pdbx_seq_one_letter_code
_entity_poly.pdbx_strand_id
1 'polypeptide(L)'
;MASQVRDLISEECRVAINQVASYELHVSDAYLSMRPDLDNWGTGIQALESALELENKLTKLLQDLKTLASANGETDLLRFMGKYLDKQKRNIGYLEQQLQYHKKLEQQAQEEDVFKKPATRSDKET
;
A
#
# COMPACT_ATOMS: atom_id res chain seq x y z
N MET A 1 -22.37 12.09 41.57
CA MET A 1 -21.94 13.02 40.51
C MET A 1 -21.43 12.19 39.36
N ALA A 2 -22.20 12.10 38.27
CA ALA A 2 -21.76 11.39 37.09
C ALA A 2 -20.57 12.16 36.52
N SER A 3 -19.43 11.48 36.38
CA SER A 3 -18.25 12.02 35.72
C SER A 3 -18.64 12.41 34.29
N GLN A 4 -18.78 13.70 34.02
CA GLN A 4 -18.78 14.21 32.66
C GLN A 4 -17.37 14.08 32.11
N VAL A 5 -17.02 12.85 31.72
CA VAL A 5 -16.01 12.65 30.69
C VAL A 5 -16.61 13.31 29.46
N ARG A 6 -16.21 14.56 29.22
CA ARG A 6 -16.45 15.21 27.93
C ARG A 6 -15.78 14.28 26.92
N ASP A 7 -16.53 13.73 25.97
CA ASP A 7 -15.97 12.83 24.96
C ASP A 7 -14.76 13.53 24.33
N LEU A 8 -13.56 13.04 24.63
CA LEU A 8 -12.30 13.68 24.21
C LEU A 8 -12.10 13.60 22.69
N ILE A 9 -12.89 12.74 22.04
CA ILE A 9 -12.85 12.47 20.61
C ILE A 9 -14.30 12.52 20.12
N SER A 10 -14.54 13.32 19.09
CA SER A 10 -15.81 13.43 18.38
C SER A 10 -16.26 12.08 17.83
N GLU A 11 -17.58 11.91 17.66
CA GLU A 11 -18.08 10.65 17.13
C GLU A 11 -17.64 10.38 15.69
N GLU A 12 -17.46 11.44 14.88
CA GLU A 12 -16.90 11.31 13.53
C GLU A 12 -15.48 10.74 13.55
N CYS A 13 -14.62 11.27 14.43
CA CYS A 13 -13.27 10.75 14.60
C CYS A 13 -13.26 9.33 15.19
N ARG A 14 -14.17 9.00 16.13
CA ARG A 14 -14.31 7.63 16.64
C ARG A 14 -14.69 6.63 15.55
N VAL A 15 -15.64 6.98 14.68
CA VAL A 15 -16.03 6.15 13.54
C VAL A 15 -14.85 5.98 12.57
N ALA A 16 -14.15 7.07 12.24
CA ALA A 16 -12.99 7.03 11.35
C ALA A 16 -11.83 6.21 11.94
N ILE A 17 -11.57 6.29 13.25
CA ILE A 17 -10.58 5.44 13.94
C ILE A 17 -10.93 3.95 13.79
N ASN A 18 -12.20 3.59 13.98
CA ASN A 18 -12.65 2.20 13.82
C ASN A 18 -12.50 1.72 12.38
N GLN A 19 -12.76 2.59 11.39
CA GLN A 19 -12.54 2.28 9.98
C GLN A 19 -11.07 2.04 9.67
N VAL A 20 -10.17 2.92 10.15
CA VAL A 20 -8.72 2.75 10.01
C VAL A 20 -8.26 1.44 10.66
N ALA A 21 -8.66 1.18 11.91
CA ALA A 21 -8.25 -0.03 12.63
C ALA A 21 -8.74 -1.32 11.94
N SER A 22 -9.98 -1.33 11.45
CA SER A 22 -10.52 -2.44 10.68
C SER A 22 -9.74 -2.67 9.39
N TYR A 23 -9.39 -1.58 8.68
CA TYR A 23 -8.64 -1.68 7.44
C TYR A 23 -7.18 -2.11 7.66
N GLU A 24 -6.52 -1.64 8.72
CA GLU A 24 -5.18 -2.11 9.12
C GLU A 24 -5.15 -3.63 9.37
N LEU A 25 -6.18 -4.17 10.04
CA LEU A 25 -6.31 -5.62 10.23
C LEU A 25 -6.47 -6.36 8.90
N HIS A 26 -7.28 -5.82 7.98
CA HIS A 26 -7.43 -6.39 6.64
C HIS A 26 -6.12 -6.36 5.83
N VAL A 27 -5.38 -5.24 5.89
CA VAL A 27 -4.06 -5.13 5.26
C VAL A 27 -3.08 -6.14 5.85
N SER A 28 -3.06 -6.30 7.17
CA SER A 28 -2.23 -7.30 7.84
C SER A 28 -2.57 -8.74 7.39
N ASP A 29 -3.85 -9.05 7.23
CA ASP A 29 -4.30 -10.36 6.75
C ASP A 29 -3.90 -10.61 5.30
N ALA A 30 -4.02 -9.58 4.45
CA ALA A 30 -3.56 -9.64 3.06
C ALA A 30 -2.04 -9.90 2.99
N TYR A 31 -1.23 -9.20 3.79
CA TYR A 31 0.22 -9.46 3.85
C TYR A 31 0.58 -10.84 4.40
N LEU A 32 -0.17 -11.35 5.37
CA LEU A 32 -0.02 -12.72 5.86
C LEU A 32 -0.34 -13.75 4.77
N SER A 33 -1.28 -13.42 3.90
CA SER A 33 -1.63 -14.27 2.77
C SER A 33 -0.59 -14.17 1.64
N MET A 34 0.15 -13.07 1.52
CA MET A 34 1.29 -12.87 0.59
C MET A 34 2.54 -13.67 0.93
N ARG A 35 2.47 -14.61 1.88
CA ARG A 35 3.62 -15.43 2.21
C ARG A 35 3.98 -16.35 1.04
N PRO A 36 5.29 -16.59 0.78
CA PRO A 36 5.74 -17.42 -0.33
C PRO A 36 5.19 -18.84 -0.32
N ASP A 37 4.82 -19.38 0.85
CA ASP A 37 4.22 -20.71 1.00
C ASP A 37 2.78 -20.84 0.51
N LEU A 38 2.09 -19.73 0.20
CA LEU A 38 0.68 -19.71 -0.22
C LEU A 38 0.47 -19.57 -1.74
N ASP A 39 1.52 -19.21 -2.49
CA ASP A 39 1.66 -19.19 -3.97
C ASP A 39 0.42 -18.75 -4.79
N ASN A 40 -0.35 -17.78 -4.31
CA ASN A 40 -1.61 -17.33 -4.93
C ASN A 40 -1.61 -15.85 -5.38
N TRP A 41 -0.45 -15.18 -5.43
CA TRP A 41 -0.35 -13.73 -5.71
C TRP A 41 0.19 -13.37 -7.10
N GLY A 42 0.35 -14.35 -7.97
CA GLY A 42 0.91 -14.14 -9.30
C GLY A 42 2.39 -13.77 -9.26
N THR A 43 2.82 -12.82 -10.09
CA THR A 43 4.22 -12.40 -10.14
C THR A 43 4.59 -11.46 -9.00
N GLY A 44 5.88 -11.31 -8.70
CA GLY A 44 6.35 -10.33 -7.71
C GLY A 44 5.92 -8.89 -8.02
N ILE A 45 5.76 -8.53 -9.31
CA ILE A 45 5.24 -7.23 -9.73
C ILE A 45 3.76 -7.10 -9.35
N GLN A 46 2.94 -8.12 -9.62
CA GLN A 46 1.51 -8.11 -9.25
C GLN A 46 1.30 -8.05 -7.74
N ALA A 47 2.14 -8.75 -6.96
CA ALA A 47 2.12 -8.67 -5.50
C ALA A 47 2.47 -7.25 -5.00
N LEU A 48 3.50 -6.61 -5.57
CA LEU A 48 3.88 -5.23 -5.23
C LEU A 48 2.80 -4.21 -5.62
N GLU A 49 2.15 -4.37 -6.78
CA GLU A 49 1.02 -3.54 -7.20
C GLU A 49 -0.16 -3.67 -6.23
N SER A 50 -0.50 -4.90 -5.84
CA SER A 50 -1.57 -5.18 -4.87
C SER A 50 -1.26 -4.57 -3.50
N ALA A 51 -0.02 -4.72 -3.02
CA ALA A 51 0.42 -4.11 -1.77
C ALA A 51 0.32 -2.57 -1.84
N LEU A 52 0.76 -1.96 -2.93
CA LEU A 52 0.70 -0.52 -3.12
C LEU A 52 -0.74 0.00 -3.15
N GLU A 53 -1.68 -0.73 -3.76
CA GLU A 53 -3.11 -0.37 -3.75
C GLU A 53 -3.67 -0.36 -2.31
N LEU A 54 -3.40 -1.40 -1.53
CA LEU A 54 -3.81 -1.51 -0.13
C LEU A 54 -3.25 -0.35 0.70
N GLU A 55 -1.96 -0.06 0.58
CA GLU A 55 -1.29 1.00 1.34
C GLU A 55 -1.78 2.39 0.94
N ASN A 56 -2.11 2.62 -0.34
CA ASN A 56 -2.70 3.86 -0.80
C ASN A 56 -4.10 4.08 -0.23
N LYS A 57 -4.92 3.02 -0.15
CA LYS A 57 -6.24 3.09 0.47
C LYS A 57 -6.15 3.34 1.98
N LEU A 58 -5.20 2.69 2.68
CA LEU A 58 -4.94 2.96 4.09
C LEU A 58 -4.50 4.41 4.31
N THR A 59 -3.62 4.92 3.44
CA THR A 59 -3.18 6.33 3.49
C THR A 59 -4.33 7.30 3.34
N LYS A 60 -5.27 7.02 2.42
CA LYS A 60 -6.47 7.84 2.26
C LYS A 60 -7.28 7.89 3.56
N LEU A 61 -7.57 6.74 4.17
CA LEU A 61 -8.30 6.68 5.45
C LEU A 61 -7.58 7.45 6.57
N LEU A 62 -6.25 7.35 6.64
CA LEU A 62 -5.44 8.10 7.59
C LEU A 62 -5.46 9.62 7.34
N GLN A 63 -5.45 10.07 6.08
CA GLN A 63 -5.58 11.50 5.75
C GLN A 63 -6.99 12.02 6.03
N ASP A 64 -8.02 11.22 5.77
CA ASP A 64 -9.41 11.56 6.07
C ASP A 64 -9.58 11.74 7.59
N LEU A 65 -9.07 10.79 8.40
CA LEU A 65 -9.06 10.91 9.86
C LEU A 65 -8.30 12.15 10.34
N LYS A 66 -7.14 12.45 9.73
CA LYS A 66 -6.34 13.64 10.08
C LYS A 66 -7.12 14.92 9.80
N THR A 67 -7.83 14.96 8.68
CA THR A 67 -8.62 16.12 8.27
C THR A 67 -9.79 16.33 9.23
N LEU A 68 -10.50 15.26 9.60
CA LEU A 68 -11.57 15.30 10.61
C LEU A 68 -11.05 15.76 11.97
N ALA A 69 -9.95 15.18 12.44
CA ALA A 69 -9.32 15.57 13.72
C ALA A 69 -8.91 17.05 13.72
N SER A 70 -8.42 17.56 12.59
CA SER A 70 -8.09 18.99 12.43
C SER A 70 -9.33 19.88 12.47
N ALA A 71 -10.40 19.49 11.79
CA ALA A 71 -11.67 20.23 11.78
C ALA A 71 -12.32 20.28 13.16
N ASN A 72 -12.21 19.21 13.93
CA ASN A 72 -12.76 19.08 15.29
C ASN A 72 -11.83 19.62 16.40
N GLY A 73 -10.65 20.12 16.05
CA GLY A 73 -9.69 20.68 17.02
C GLY A 73 -9.04 19.63 17.94
N GLU A 74 -8.99 18.36 17.52
CA GLU A 74 -8.51 17.23 18.30
C GLU A 74 -6.97 17.11 18.25
N THR A 75 -6.30 18.04 18.92
CA THR A 75 -4.83 18.16 18.88
C THR A 75 -4.08 16.93 19.38
N ASP A 76 -4.60 16.21 20.38
CA ASP A 76 -3.98 14.99 20.90
C ASP A 76 -4.02 13.84 19.87
N LEU A 77 -5.14 13.70 19.16
CA LEU A 77 -5.26 12.72 18.09
C LEU A 77 -4.32 13.05 16.93
N LEU A 78 -4.25 14.32 16.51
CA LEU A 78 -3.30 14.77 15.48
C LEU A 78 -1.85 14.48 15.86
N ARG A 79 -1.48 14.75 17.12
CA ARG A 79 -0.15 14.45 17.66
C ARG A 79 0.14 12.95 17.62
N PHE A 80 -0.81 12.13 18.02
CA PHE A 80 -0.69 10.68 17.97
C PHE A 80 -0.46 10.17 16.54
N MET A 81 -1.27 10.66 15.59
CA MET A 81 -1.21 10.23 14.18
C MET A 81 0.08 10.59 13.46
N GLY A 82 0.81 11.63 13.88
CA GLY A 82 2.00 12.13 13.18
C GLY A 82 3.03 11.03 12.85
N LYS A 83 3.39 10.20 13.85
CA LYS A 83 4.36 9.11 13.64
C LYS A 83 3.84 8.02 12.69
N TYR A 84 2.53 7.76 12.69
CA TYR A 84 1.90 6.78 11.83
C TYR A 84 1.90 7.24 10.38
N LEU A 85 1.56 8.51 10.12
CA LEU A 85 1.60 9.11 8.79
C LEU A 85 3.03 9.12 8.22
N ASP A 86 4.03 9.42 9.04
CA ASP A 86 5.43 9.37 8.63
C ASP A 86 5.87 7.95 8.26
N LYS A 87 5.44 6.95 9.03
CA LYS A 87 5.70 5.54 8.73
C LYS A 87 5.01 5.11 7.45
N GLN A 88 3.73 5.47 7.28
CA GLN A 88 2.94 5.17 6.10
C GLN A 88 3.60 5.71 4.83
N LYS A 89 4.05 6.97 4.86
CA LYS A 89 4.74 7.60 3.73
C LYS A 89 6.04 6.87 3.36
N ARG A 90 6.83 6.44 4.36
CA ARG A 90 8.05 5.67 4.12
C ARG A 90 7.76 4.30 3.50
N ASN A 91 6.74 3.60 3.98
CA ASN A 91 6.34 2.29 3.47
C ASN A 91 5.91 2.37 2.00
N ILE A 92 5.05 3.34 1.66
CA ILE A 92 4.63 3.55 0.26
C ILE A 92 5.82 3.86 -0.62
N GLY A 93 6.68 4.80 -0.22
CA GLY A 93 7.85 5.17 -1.03
C GLY A 93 8.79 3.99 -1.27
N TYR A 94 8.91 3.08 -0.30
CA TYR A 94 9.67 1.85 -0.46
C TYR A 94 9.00 0.91 -1.49
N LEU A 95 7.70 0.67 -1.39
CA LEU A 95 6.96 -0.18 -2.34
C LEU A 95 7.01 0.36 -3.77
N GLU A 96 6.84 1.67 -3.94
CA GLU A 96 6.95 2.34 -5.24
C GLU A 96 8.34 2.14 -5.85
N GLN A 97 9.40 2.29 -5.05
CA GLN A 97 10.77 2.08 -5.49
C GLN A 97 11.00 0.62 -5.92
N GLN A 98 10.52 -0.35 -5.13
CA GLN A 98 10.64 -1.78 -5.47
C GLN A 98 9.89 -2.11 -6.76
N LEU A 99 8.65 -1.61 -6.90
CA LEU A 99 7.84 -1.83 -8.09
C LEU A 99 8.52 -1.28 -9.35
N GLN A 100 9.06 -0.06 -9.27
CA GLN A 100 9.79 0.55 -10.37
C GLN A 100 11.04 -0.26 -10.75
N TYR A 101 11.79 -0.73 -9.75
CA TYR A 101 12.97 -1.56 -9.97
C TYR A 101 12.63 -2.86 -10.69
N HIS A 102 11.61 -3.60 -10.23
CA HIS A 102 11.21 -4.86 -10.84
C HIS A 102 10.65 -4.70 -12.25
N LYS A 103 9.85 -3.64 -12.51
CA LYS A 103 9.37 -3.33 -13.87
C LYS A 103 10.52 -3.06 -14.84
N LYS A 104 11.57 -2.37 -14.39
CA LYS A 104 12.77 -2.12 -15.21
C LYS A 104 13.51 -3.41 -15.54
N LEU A 105 13.66 -4.32 -14.59
CA LEU A 105 14.29 -5.63 -14.83
C LEU A 105 13.50 -6.47 -15.85
N GLU A 106 12.18 -6.47 -15.75
CA GLU A 106 11.31 -7.20 -16.69
C GLU A 106 11.45 -6.64 -18.12
N GLN A 107 11.49 -5.31 -18.28
CA GLN A 107 11.71 -4.67 -19.59
C GLN A 107 13.05 -5.08 -20.21
N GLN A 108 14.13 -5.06 -19.42
CA GLN A 108 15.46 -5.46 -19.88
C GLN A 108 15.50 -6.93 -20.33
N ALA A 109 14.86 -7.82 -19.57
CA ALA A 109 14.76 -9.23 -19.93
C ALA A 109 14.00 -9.44 -21.25
N GLN A 110 12.91 -8.69 -21.47
CA GLN A 110 12.14 -8.74 -22.72
C GLN A 110 12.95 -8.24 -23.91
N GLU A 111 13.73 -7.16 -23.75
CA GLU A 111 14.60 -6.62 -24.80
C GLU A 111 15.70 -7.62 -25.20
N GLU A 112 16.32 -8.30 -24.23
CA GLU A 112 17.33 -9.34 -24.48
C GLU A 112 16.76 -10.57 -25.20
N ASP A 113 15.54 -10.98 -24.87
CA ASP A 113 14.88 -12.13 -25.49
C ASP A 113 14.48 -11.84 -26.95
N VAL A 114 14.10 -10.58 -27.24
CA VAL A 114 13.83 -10.10 -28.61
C VAL A 114 15.11 -10.10 -29.46
N PHE A 115 16.26 -9.71 -28.90
CA PHE A 115 17.54 -9.69 -29.62
C PHE A 115 18.10 -11.10 -29.91
N LYS A 116 17.76 -12.10 -29.10
CA LYS A 116 18.13 -13.51 -29.35
C LYS A 116 17.32 -14.17 -30.48
N LYS A 117 16.21 -13.57 -30.93
CA LYS A 117 15.27 -14.16 -31.90
C LYS A 117 15.36 -13.71 -33.38
N PRO A 118 16.53 -13.36 -33.97
CA PRO A 118 16.63 -13.32 -35.43
C PRO A 118 17.81 -14.16 -35.97
N ALA A 119 17.63 -15.48 -36.13
CA ALA A 119 18.44 -16.30 -37.05
C ALA A 119 17.80 -17.67 -37.38
N THR A 120 16.57 -17.67 -37.92
CA THR A 120 16.14 -18.76 -38.83
C THR A 120 15.36 -18.14 -39.98
N ARG A 121 16.05 -17.28 -40.75
CA ARG A 121 15.72 -17.12 -42.17
C ARG A 121 16.51 -18.19 -42.91
N SER A 122 15.93 -19.38 -43.01
CA SER A 122 16.41 -20.38 -43.96
C SER A 122 15.84 -20.00 -45.32
N ASP A 123 16.56 -19.11 -46.02
CA ASP A 123 16.58 -19.16 -47.47
C ASP A 123 17.33 -20.42 -47.88
N LYS A 124 16.69 -21.25 -48.71
CA LYS A 124 17.19 -22.29 -49.63
C LYS A 124 16.02 -23.26 -49.90
N GLU A 125 15.70 -23.68 -51.10
CA GLU A 125 16.23 -23.49 -52.46
C GLU A 125 15.15 -24.15 -53.35
N THR A 126 14.91 -23.55 -54.52
CA THR A 126 14.48 -24.18 -55.80
C THR A 126 13.31 -25.17 -55.84
#